data_AF-A0A1B1B4A8-F1
#
_entry.id   AF-A0A1B1B4A8-F1
#
_cell.length_a   1.000
_cell.length_b   1.000
_cell.length_c   1.000
_cell.angle_alpha   90.00
_cell.angle_beta   90.00
_cell.angle_gamma   90.00
#
_symmetry.space_group_name_H-M   'P 1'
#
loop_
_entity.id
_entity.type
_entity.pdbx_description
1 polymer ?
#
loop_
_entity_poly.entity_id
_entity_poly.type
_entity_poly.pdbx_seq_one_letter_code
_entity_poly.pdbx_strand_id
1 'polypeptide(L)' 'MTDMNTALEDALAGVLAEHERGLLARAVVVAEVLDEDGERSLSILTTPRVMEWDALGLCRYGVLSIEGPAAAYFAGGDL' A
#
# COMPACT_ATOMS: atom_id res chain seq x y z
N MET A 1 16.18 -3.92 -17.62
CA MET A 1 16.04 -4.22 -16.18
C MET A 1 14.93 -3.32 -15.68
N THR A 2 13.76 -3.87 -15.38
CA THR A 2 12.62 -3.08 -14.89
C THR A 2 12.90 -2.70 -13.44
N ASP A 3 12.77 -1.42 -13.10
CA ASP A 3 12.90 -0.95 -11.72
C ASP A 3 11.76 -1.54 -10.88
N MET A 4 12.02 -1.81 -9.59
CA MET A 4 11.08 -2.48 -8.68
C MET A 4 9.74 -1.73 -8.59
N ASN A 5 9.78 -0.39 -8.64
CA ASN A 5 8.58 0.44 -8.63
C ASN A 5 7.67 0.19 -9.84
N THR A 6 8.25 0.07 -11.03
CA THR A 6 7.48 -0.20 -12.27
C THR A 6 6.87 -1.60 -12.24
N ALA A 7 7.62 -2.61 -11.79
CA ALA A 7 7.10 -3.96 -11.66
C ALA A 7 5.92 -4.05 -10.68
N LEU A 8 6.00 -3.31 -9.56
CA LEU A 8 4.91 -3.26 -8.58
C LEU A 8 3.69 -2.50 -9.11
N GLU A 9 3.91 -1.40 -9.84
CA GLU A 9 2.84 -0.64 -10.49
C GLU A 9 2.09 -1.52 -11.50
N ASP A 10 2.80 -2.23 -12.37
CA ASP A 10 2.21 -3.16 -13.34
C ASP A 10 1.39 -4.26 -12.65
N ALA A 11 1.91 -4.83 -11.57
CA ALA A 11 1.23 -5.86 -10.79
C ALA A 11 -0.06 -5.31 -10.13
N LEU A 12 0.00 -4.15 -9.49
CA LEU A 12 -1.17 -3.51 -8.87
C LEU A 12 -2.22 -3.14 -9.90
N ALA A 13 -1.81 -2.59 -11.05
CA ALA A 13 -2.71 -2.25 -12.14
C ALA A 13 -3.42 -3.49 -12.69
N GLY A 14 -2.69 -4.60 -12.84
CA GLY A 14 -3.24 -5.89 -13.26
C GLY A 14 -4.33 -6.39 -12.30
N VAL A 15 -4.04 -6.45 -11.00
CA VAL A 15 -5.00 -6.89 -9.98
C VAL A 15 -6.26 -6.01 -9.95
N LEU A 16 -6.10 -4.68 -10.01
CA LEU A 16 -7.25 -3.77 -10.01
C LEU A 16 -8.11 -3.92 -11.28
N ALA A 17 -7.48 -4.16 -12.42
CA ALA A 17 -8.18 -4.42 -13.67
C ALA A 17 -8.94 -5.75 -13.62
N GLU A 18 -8.33 -6.83 -13.11
CA GLU A 18 -8.95 -8.15 -12.95
C GLU A 18 -10.20 -8.12 -12.06
N HIS A 19 -10.22 -7.24 -11.07
CA HIS A 19 -11.35 -7.07 -10.13
C HIS A 19 -12.30 -5.93 -10.49
N GLU A 20 -12.21 -5.37 -11.70
CA GLU A 20 -13.05 -4.26 -12.18
C GLU A 20 -13.06 -3.04 -11.23
N ARG A 21 -11.95 -2.80 -10.52
CA ARG A 21 -11.81 -1.70 -9.56
C ARG A 21 -11.37 -0.37 -10.19
N GLY A 22 -11.22 -0.35 -11.52
CA GLY A 22 -10.82 0.82 -12.29
C GLY A 22 -9.32 0.86 -12.59
N LEU A 23 -8.83 2.03 -12.99
CA LEU A 23 -7.43 2.25 -13.37
C LEU A 23 -6.60 2.71 -12.17
N LEU A 24 -5.40 2.14 -12.02
CA LEU A 24 -4.43 2.61 -11.04
C LEU A 24 -3.93 4.01 -11.43
N ALA A 25 -4.19 5.00 -10.58
CA ALA A 25 -3.74 6.38 -10.82
C ALA A 25 -2.49 6.75 -10.00
N ARG A 26 -2.41 6.27 -8.75
CA ARG A 26 -1.29 6.49 -7.84
C ARG A 26 -1.32 5.47 -6.71
N ALA A 27 -0.15 5.08 -6.21
CA ALA A 27 -0.02 4.21 -5.05
C ALA A 27 1.10 4.66 -4.13
N VAL A 28 0.91 4.43 -2.83
CA VAL A 28 1.98 4.36 -1.83
C VAL A 28 1.86 3.00 -1.18
N VAL A 29 2.93 2.22 -1.22
CA VAL A 29 3.01 0.90 -0.59
C VAL A 29 4.06 0.96 0.50
N VAL A 30 3.66 0.60 1.72
CA VAL A 30 4.55 0.42 2.86
C VAL A 30 4.58 -1.08 3.16
N ALA A 31 5.74 -1.70 2.99
CA ALA A 31 5.91 -3.13 3.18
C ALA A 31 7.00 -3.38 4.23
N GLU A 32 6.71 -4.23 5.20
CA GLU A 32 7.76 -4.88 5.99
C GLU A 32 8.31 -6.04 5.17
N VAL A 33 9.62 -6.04 4.96
CA VAL A 33 10.35 -7.04 4.19
C VAL A 33 11.26 -7.78 5.16
N LEU A 34 11.20 -9.11 5.10
CA LEU A 34 12.11 -10.00 5.79
C LEU A 34 13.16 -10.46 4.78
N ASP A 35 14.44 -10.23 5.07
CA ASP A 35 15.52 -10.70 4.22
C ASP A 35 15.94 -12.14 4.53
N GLU A 36 16.93 -12.64 3.80
CA GLU A 36 17.45 -14.00 3.93
C GLU A 36 18.12 -14.27 5.28
N ASP A 37 18.61 -13.21 5.94
CA ASP A 37 19.23 -13.27 7.26
C ASP A 37 18.19 -13.20 8.39
N GLY A 38 16.91 -13.00 8.04
CA GLY A 38 15.81 -12.87 9.00
C GLY A 38 15.68 -11.47 9.59
N GLU A 39 16.39 -10.50 9.04
CA GLU A 39 16.29 -9.10 9.45
C GLU A 39 15.06 -8.46 8.80
N ARG A 40 14.35 -7.65 9.61
CA ARG A 40 13.16 -6.93 9.17
C ARG A 40 13.54 -5.51 8.78
N SER A 41 13.07 -5.09 7.61
CA SER A 41 13.20 -3.72 7.13
C SER A 41 11.88 -3.18 6.62
N LEU A 42 11.70 -1.86 6.66
CA LEU A 42 10.55 -1.20 6.07
C LEU A 42 10.93 -0.63 4.70
N SER A 43 10.18 -1.00 3.68
CA SER A 43 10.29 -0.51 2.32
C SER A 43 9.09 0.36 1.97
N ILE A 44 9.35 1.53 1.38
CA ILE A 44 8.31 2.47 0.93
C ILE A 44 8.46 2.66 -0.56
N LEU A 45 7.38 2.41 -1.29
CA LEU A 45 7.34 2.43 -2.74
C LEU A 45 6.21 3.34 -3.21
N THR A 46 6.48 4.12 -4.25
CA THR A 46 5.51 5.06 -4.81
C THR A 46 5.47 4.94 -6.32
N THR A 47 4.29 5.12 -6.90
CA THR A 47 4.19 5.31 -8.36
C THR A 47 4.99 6.55 -8.78
N PRO A 48 5.54 6.59 -10.01
CA PRO A 48 6.35 7.72 -10.47
C PRO A 48 5.65 9.07 -10.29
N ARG A 49 6.41 10.10 -9.91
CA ARG A 49 5.96 11.51 -9.78
C ARG A 49 4.92 11.77 -8.70
N VAL A 50 4.71 10.85 -7.76
CA VAL A 50 3.91 11.15 -6.56
C VAL A 50 4.63 12.22 -5.74
N MET A 51 3.95 13.33 -5.47
CA MET A 51 4.47 14.40 -4.62
C MET A 51 4.44 13.96 -3.15
N GLU A 52 5.37 14.46 -2.34
CA GLU A 52 5.48 14.09 -0.92
C GLU A 52 4.16 14.32 -0.14
N TRP A 53 3.45 15.41 -0.44
CA TRP A 53 2.15 15.70 0.17
C TRP A 53 1.04 14.74 -0.24
N ASP A 54 1.04 14.29 -1.50
CA ASP A 54 0.11 13.26 -1.96
C ASP A 54 0.42 11.92 -1.28
N ALA A 55 1.71 11.58 -1.14
CA ALA A 55 2.13 10.37 -0.46
C ALA A 55 1.68 10.36 1.02
N LEU A 56 1.93 11.47 1.73
CA LEU A 56 1.49 11.63 3.11
C LEU A 56 -0.04 11.55 3.25
N GLY A 57 -0.77 12.18 2.33
CA GLY A 57 -2.24 12.12 2.31
C GLY A 57 -2.77 10.69 2.12
N LEU A 58 -2.18 9.93 1.20
CA LEU A 58 -2.53 8.52 0.97
C LEU A 58 -2.21 7.64 2.18
N CYS A 59 -1.04 7.81 2.81
CA CYS A 59 -0.69 7.09 4.03
C CYS A 59 -1.69 7.38 5.16
N ARG A 60 -2.04 8.64 5.36
CA ARG A 60 -3.02 9.03 6.40
C ARG A 60 -4.40 8.45 6.12
N TYR A 61 -4.84 8.45 4.87
CA TYR A 61 -6.08 7.79 4.48
C TYR A 61 -6.04 6.29 4.79
N GLY A 62 -4.95 5.61 4.45
CA GLY A 62 -4.73 4.19 4.75
C GLY A 62 -4.83 3.90 6.25
N VAL A 63 -4.14 4.68 7.08
CA VAL A 63 -4.21 4.56 8.55
C VAL A 63 -5.65 4.69 9.04
N LEU A 64 -6.37 5.74 8.64
CA LEU A 64 -7.76 5.97 9.06
C LEU A 64 -8.70 4.84 8.63
N SER A 65 -8.45 4.22 7.47
CA SER A 65 -9.25 3.09 6.98
C SER A 65 -9.08 1.82 7.82
N ILE A 66 -7.97 1.70 8.55
CA ILE A 66 -7.67 0.57 9.43
C ILE A 66 -8.06 0.87 10.88
N GLU A 67 -7.83 2.10 11.35
CA GLU A 67 -8.11 2.51 12.72
C GLU A 67 -9.58 2.28 13.13
N GLY A 68 -10.53 2.58 12.24
CA GLY A 68 -11.96 2.36 12.50
C GLY A 68 -12.28 0.89 12.77
N PRO A 69 -12.02 -0.03 11.82
CA PRO A 69 -12.20 -1.47 12.02
C PRO A 69 -11.41 -2.04 13.21
N ALA A 70 -10.16 -1.60 13.40
CA ALA A 70 -9.33 -2.07 14.52
C ALA A 70 -9.94 -1.65 15.87
N ALA A 71 -10.39 -0.40 16.01
CA ALA A 71 -11.06 0.07 17.21
C ALA A 71 -12.35 -0.73 17.51
N ALA A 72 -13.14 -1.06 16.47
CA ALA A 72 -14.34 -1.88 16.61
C ALA A 72 -14.01 -3.32 17.06
N TYR A 73 -12.97 -3.92 16.49
CA TYR A 73 -12.47 -5.25 16.88
C TYR A 73 -12.04 -5.27 18.36
N PHE A 74 -11.24 -4.31 18.80
CA PHE A 74 -10.78 -4.23 20.20
C PHE A 74 -11.91 -3.87 21.19
N ALA A 75 -12.98 -3.23 20.74
CA ALA A 75 -14.16 -2.93 21.55
C ALA A 75 -15.11 -4.13 21.73
N GLY A 76 -14.83 -5.28 21.11
CA GLY A 76 -15.60 -6.52 21.26
C GLY A 76 -16.70 -6.74 20.23
N GLY A 77 -16.63 -6.11 19.06
CA GLY A 77 -17.56 -6.38 17.95
C GLY A 77 -17.15 -7.61 17.14
N ASP A 78 -18.04 -8.61 17.05
CA ASP A 78 -18.00 -9.61 15.97
C ASP A 78 -18.24 -8.87 14.64
N LEU A 79 -17.32 -9.05 13.67
CA LEU A 79 -17.35 -8.43 12.33
C LEU A 79 -18.57 -8.86 11.51
#